data_AF-A0A1Y0CGM7-F1
#
_entry.id   AF-A0A1Y0CGM7-F1
#
_cell.length_a   1.000
_cell.length_b   1.000
_cell.length_c   1.000
_cell.angle_alpha   90.00
_cell.angle_beta   90.00
_cell.angle_gamma   90.00
#
_symmetry.space_group_name_H-M   'P 1'
#
loop_
_entity.id
_entity.type
_entity.pdbx_description
1 polymer ?
#
loop_
_entity_poly.entity_id
_entity_poly.type
_entity_poly.pdbx_seq_one_letter_code
_entity_poly.pdbx_strand_id
1 'polypeptide(L)'
;MSLNVSAGSWAYTGNGYIKISLNSTDLGLPRTGRNSKVWASVVELARNPGDADMPLVGDAFLNVGGIAPHDDGTIDVHVHVDWDSPLLFELTVFVAA
;
A
#
# COMPACT_ATOMS: atom_id res chain seq x y z
N MET A 1 7.48 7.57 25.82
CA MET A 1 6.27 7.51 24.98
C MET A 1 6.51 6.44 23.93
N SER A 2 5.75 5.35 23.94
CA SER A 2 5.83 4.29 22.92
C SER A 2 4.91 4.65 21.75
N LEU A 3 5.41 4.50 20.52
CA LEU A 3 4.62 4.64 19.30
C LEU A 3 4.08 3.26 18.92
N ASN A 4 2.76 3.08 18.87
CA ASN A 4 2.17 1.83 18.39
C ASN A 4 2.04 1.91 16.88
N VAL A 5 2.60 0.94 16.16
CA VAL A 5 2.55 0.86 14.70
C VAL A 5 1.75 -0.37 14.29
N SER A 6 0.77 -0.17 13.41
CA SER A 6 0.01 -1.25 12.78
C SER A 6 0.21 -1.19 11.27
N ALA A 7 0.21 -2.34 10.61
CA ALA A 7 0.40 -2.45 9.16
C ALA A 7 -0.61 -3.40 8.53
N GLY A 8 -1.01 -3.12 7.30
CA GLY A 8 -1.84 -3.99 6.47
C GLY A 8 -1.35 -3.97 5.02
N SER A 9 -1.47 -5.11 4.34
CA SER A 9 -0.88 -5.35 3.02
C SER A 9 -1.91 -5.97 2.08
N TRP A 10 -1.96 -5.47 0.84
CA TRP A 10 -2.90 -5.93 -0.18
C TRP A 10 -2.24 -6.01 -1.56
N ALA A 11 -2.51 -7.09 -2.27
CA ALA A 11 -2.04 -7.30 -3.63
C ALA A 11 -3.01 -6.73 -4.66
N TYR A 12 -2.47 -6.11 -5.70
CA TYR A 12 -3.18 -5.49 -6.81
C TYR A 12 -2.50 -5.85 -8.14
N THR A 13 -3.24 -5.74 -9.23
CA THR A 13 -2.69 -5.85 -10.58
C THR A 13 -2.98 -4.58 -11.36
N GLY A 14 -1.95 -3.96 -11.91
CA GLY A 14 -2.10 -2.72 -12.68
C GLY A 14 -0.78 -2.15 -13.17
N ASN A 15 -0.87 -1.06 -13.92
CA ASN A 15 0.23 -0.22 -14.37
C ASN A 15 -0.22 1.25 -14.47
N GLY A 16 0.73 2.18 -14.54
CA GLY A 16 0.47 3.62 -14.57
C GLY A 16 0.14 4.20 -13.19
N TYR A 17 -0.63 5.29 -13.16
CA TYR A 17 -1.04 5.97 -11.92
C TYR A 17 -2.34 5.38 -11.36
N ILE A 18 -2.26 4.81 -10.17
CA ILE A 18 -3.35 4.11 -9.51
C ILE A 18 -3.65 4.79 -8.18
N LYS A 19 -4.91 5.15 -7.95
CA LYS A 19 -5.40 5.58 -6.64
C LYS A 19 -6.03 4.39 -5.93
N ILE A 20 -5.55 4.09 -4.72
CA ILE A 20 -6.09 3.04 -3.86
C ILE A 20 -6.66 3.71 -2.61
N SER A 21 -7.95 3.46 -2.33
CA SER A 21 -8.66 3.98 -1.15
C SER A 21 -8.88 2.86 -0.15
N LEU A 22 -8.40 3.05 1.07
CA LEU A 22 -8.36 2.05 2.13
C LEU A 22 -9.08 2.57 3.36
N ASN A 23 -10.11 1.89 3.86
CA ASN A 23 -10.73 2.26 5.12
C ASN A 23 -9.92 1.67 6.28
N SER A 24 -9.28 2.49 7.12
CA SER A 24 -8.36 2.00 8.15
C SER A 24 -9.02 0.99 9.10
N THR A 25 -10.30 1.19 9.45
CA THR A 25 -11.01 0.31 10.39
C THR A 25 -11.38 -1.04 9.77
N ASP A 26 -11.74 -1.08 8.48
CA ASP A 26 -12.02 -2.33 7.77
C ASP A 26 -10.75 -3.20 7.64
N LEU A 27 -9.59 -2.58 7.82
CA LEU A 27 -8.27 -3.18 7.63
C LEU A 27 -7.59 -3.50 8.98
N GLY A 28 -8.32 -3.37 10.09
CA GLY A 28 -7.80 -3.62 11.44
C GLY A 28 -6.72 -2.63 11.88
N LEU A 29 -6.56 -1.51 11.16
CA LEU A 29 -5.64 -0.45 11.52
C LEU A 29 -6.32 0.54 12.48
N PRO A 30 -5.56 1.20 13.37
CA PRO A 30 -6.06 2.29 14.18
C PRO A 30 -6.73 3.33 13.28
N ARG A 31 -7.89 3.84 13.70
CA ARG A 31 -8.56 4.94 13.00
C ARG A 31 -7.58 6.12 12.90
N THR A 32 -7.33 6.59 11.68
CA THR A 32 -6.50 7.77 11.45
C THR A 32 -7.13 8.99 12.11
N GLY A 33 -6.30 9.82 12.71
CA GLY A 33 -6.71 11.07 13.34
C GLY A 33 -5.59 12.10 13.34
N ARG A 34 -5.83 13.22 14.02
CA ARG A 34 -4.94 14.41 13.99
C ARG A 34 -3.47 14.13 14.31
N ASN A 35 -3.17 13.13 15.14
CA ASN A 35 -1.81 12.80 15.57
C ASN A 35 -1.23 11.57 14.86
N SER A 36 -1.99 10.95 13.95
CA SER A 36 -1.56 9.76 13.24
C SER A 36 -0.46 10.09 12.25
N LYS A 37 0.50 9.18 12.14
CA LYS A 37 1.52 9.20 11.08
C LYS A 37 1.25 8.04 10.14
N VAL A 38 1.21 8.32 8.85
CA VAL A 38 0.93 7.32 7.82
C VAL A 38 2.09 7.29 6.83
N TRP A 39 2.55 6.09 6.50
CA TRP A 39 3.47 5.84 5.40
C TRP A 39 3.08 4.55 4.69
N ALA A 40 3.64 4.34 3.51
CA ALA A 40 3.35 3.16 2.71
C ALA A 40 4.59 2.67 1.98
N SER A 41 4.60 1.40 1.63
CA SER A 41 5.58 0.78 0.74
C SER A 41 4.86 0.04 -0.38
N VAL A 42 5.46 0.03 -1.56
CA VAL A 42 5.01 -0.75 -2.70
C VAL A 42 6.12 -1.70 -3.14
N VAL A 43 5.77 -2.94 -3.48
CA VAL A 43 6.73 -3.94 -3.94
C VAL A 43 6.14 -4.76 -5.09
N GLU A 44 6.95 -5.12 -6.07
CA GLU A 44 6.57 -6.05 -7.12
C GLU A 44 6.46 -7.46 -6.55
N LEU A 45 5.49 -8.23 -7.01
CA LEU A 45 5.31 -9.62 -6.61
C LEU A 45 5.45 -10.55 -7.82
N ALA A 46 6.11 -11.68 -7.60
CA ALA A 46 6.05 -12.83 -8.50
C ALA A 46 5.03 -13.84 -7.99
N ARG A 47 4.24 -14.39 -8.91
CA ARG A 47 3.35 -15.53 -8.65
C ARG A 47 3.65 -16.65 -9.63
N ASN A 48 4.28 -17.71 -9.16
CA ASN A 48 4.31 -18.97 -9.90
C ASN A 48 2.99 -19.71 -9.69
N PRO A 49 2.49 -20.46 -10.70
CA PRO A 49 1.29 -21.27 -10.52
C PRO A 49 1.46 -22.27 -9.37
N GLY A 50 0.65 -22.11 -8.32
CA GLY A 50 0.66 -23.00 -7.15
C GLY A 50 1.50 -22.51 -5.96
N ASP A 51 2.27 -21.43 -6.12
CA ASP A 51 3.07 -20.84 -5.04
C ASP A 51 2.37 -19.63 -4.42
N ALA A 52 2.78 -19.28 -3.20
CA ALA A 52 2.42 -18.02 -2.57
C ALA A 52 3.14 -16.85 -3.27
N ASP A 53 2.54 -15.67 -3.18
CA ASP A 53 3.15 -14.44 -3.68
C ASP A 53 4.46 -14.15 -2.94
N MET A 54 5.49 -13.79 -3.69
CA MET A 54 6.80 -13.44 -3.13
C MET A 54 7.33 -12.13 -3.72
N PRO A 55 8.05 -11.31 -2.93
CA PRO A 55 8.70 -10.12 -3.46
C PRO A 55 9.62 -10.46 -4.63
N LEU A 56 9.45 -9.75 -5.73
CA LEU A 56 10.27 -9.87 -6.92
C LEU A 56 11.28 -8.72 -6.97
N VAL A 57 12.54 -9.06 -7.25
CA VAL A 57 13.53 -8.07 -7.67
C VAL A 57 13.39 -7.91 -9.18
N GLY A 58 12.41 -7.12 -9.59
CA GLY A 58 12.12 -6.82 -10.99
C GLY A 58 12.68 -5.47 -11.45
N ASP A 59 12.50 -5.17 -12.74
CA ASP A 59 12.98 -3.93 -13.37
C ASP A 59 11.93 -2.80 -13.36
N ALA A 60 10.70 -3.10 -12.96
CA ALA A 60 9.62 -2.11 -12.94
C ALA A 60 9.89 -1.02 -11.89
N PHE A 61 9.70 0.25 -12.27
CA PHE A 61 9.84 1.34 -11.31
C PHE A 61 8.52 1.55 -10.57
N LEU A 62 8.56 1.33 -9.25
CA LEU A 62 7.42 1.46 -8.35
C LEU A 62 7.61 2.65 -7.42
N ASN A 63 6.58 3.49 -7.30
CA ASN A 63 6.63 4.67 -6.46
C ASN A 63 5.32 4.88 -5.69
N VAL A 64 5.44 5.21 -4.41
CA VAL A 64 4.34 5.81 -3.66
C VAL A 64 4.39 7.32 -3.89
N GLY A 65 3.46 7.82 -4.70
CA GLY A 65 3.44 9.23 -5.13
C GLY A 65 2.79 10.16 -4.10
N GLY A 66 1.80 9.68 -3.36
CA GLY A 66 1.08 10.50 -2.37
C GLY A 66 0.27 9.66 -1.40
N ILE A 67 0.12 10.17 -0.17
CA ILE A 67 -0.68 9.56 0.89
C ILE A 67 -1.56 10.65 1.49
N ALA A 68 -2.88 10.43 1.49
CA ALA A 68 -3.87 11.35 2.03
C ALA A 68 -4.82 10.63 3.00
N PRO A 69 -4.56 10.70 4.31
CA PRO A 69 -5.51 10.27 5.32
C PRO A 69 -6.66 11.27 5.46
N HIS A 70 -7.88 10.76 5.63
CA HIS A 70 -9.13 11.51 5.77
C HIS A 70 -9.74 11.33 7.17
N ASP A 71 -10.61 12.25 7.57
CA ASP A 71 -11.26 12.27 8.90
C ASP A 71 -12.27 11.13 9.11
N ASP A 72 -12.77 10.54 8.02
CA ASP A 72 -13.67 9.39 8.03
C ASP A 72 -12.93 8.05 8.27
N GLY A 73 -11.59 8.08 8.36
CA GLY A 73 -10.74 6.90 8.50
C GLY A 73 -10.26 6.32 7.16
N THR A 74 -10.64 6.92 6.03
CA THR A 74 -10.12 6.52 4.72
C THR A 74 -8.68 7.01 4.54
N ILE A 75 -7.83 6.21 3.91
CA ILE A 75 -6.48 6.56 3.49
C ILE A 75 -6.43 6.35 1.98
N ASP A 76 -6.18 7.44 1.25
CA ASP A 76 -5.88 7.37 -0.18
C ASP A 76 -4.37 7.24 -0.37
N VAL A 77 -3.93 6.25 -1.14
CA VAL A 77 -2.54 6.09 -1.56
C VAL A 77 -2.48 6.13 -3.08
N HIS A 78 -1.63 6.99 -3.62
CA HIS A 78 -1.30 7.03 -5.03
C HIS A 78 -0.05 6.20 -5.28
N VAL A 79 -0.17 5.19 -6.13
CA VAL A 79 0.93 4.35 -6.57
C VAL A 79 1.18 4.61 -8.05
N HIS A 80 2.43 4.80 -8.43
CA HIS A 80 2.86 4.82 -9.82
C HIS A 80 3.65 3.56 -10.12
N VAL A 81 3.22 2.84 -11.16
CA VAL A 81 3.84 1.63 -11.67
C VAL A 81 4.28 1.92 -13.09
N ASP A 82 5.57 2.20 -13.27
CA ASP A 82 6.16 2.48 -14.58
C ASP A 82 6.57 1.16 -15.24
N TRP A 83 5.65 0.59 -16.00
CA TRP A 83 5.83 -0.64 -16.74
C TRP A 83 4.86 -0.73 -17.93
N ASP A 84 5.29 -1.40 -19.00
CA ASP A 84 4.55 -1.50 -20.26
C ASP A 84 3.30 -2.40 -20.16
N SER A 85 3.19 -3.21 -19.11
CA SER A 85 2.08 -4.13 -18.90
C SER A 85 1.62 -4.15 -17.43
N PRO A 86 0.37 -4.59 -17.14
CA PRO A 86 -0.07 -4.76 -15.75
C PRO A 86 0.82 -5.79 -15.04
N LEU A 87 1.35 -5.40 -13.88
CA LEU A 87 2.11 -6.30 -13.00
C LEU A 87 1.39 -6.51 -11.68
N LEU A 88 1.73 -7.59 -10.98
CA LEU A 88 1.27 -7.85 -9.63
C LEU A 88 2.16 -7.08 -8.65
N PHE A 89 1.55 -6.29 -7.78
CA PHE A 89 2.27 -5.57 -6.73
C PHE A 89 1.52 -5.64 -5.41
N GLU A 90 2.24 -5.50 -4.31
CA GLU A 90 1.68 -5.35 -2.98
C GLU A 90 1.86 -3.93 -2.48
N LEU A 91 0.78 -3.33 -1.97
CA LEU A 91 0.81 -2.10 -1.20
C LEU A 91 0.70 -2.45 0.28
N THR A 92 1.69 -2.05 1.07
CA THR A 92 1.62 -2.10 2.53
C THR A 92 1.45 -0.68 3.08
N VAL A 93 0.45 -0.48 3.94
CA VAL A 93 0.21 0.78 4.63
C VAL A 93 0.46 0.62 6.12
N PHE A 94 1.16 1.60 6.69
CA PHE A 94 1.49 1.67 8.10
C PHE A 94 0.81 2.87 8.73
N VAL A 95 0.21 2.66 9.89
CA VAL A 95 -0.39 3.71 10.71
C VAL A 95 0.22 3.66 12.09
N ALA A 96 0.74 4.80 12.54
CA ALA A 96 1.23 4.97 13.89
C ALA A 96 0.39 5.98 14.66
N ALA A 97 -0.02 5.63 15.88
CA ALA A 97 -0.89 6.42 16.75
C ALA A 97 -0.40 6.39 18.20
#